data_AF-A0A8I1N7K4-F1
#
_entry.id   AF-A0A8I1N7K4-F1
#
_cell.length_a   1.000
_cell.length_b   1.000
_cell.length_c   1.000
_cell.angle_alpha   90.00
_cell.angle_beta   90.00
_cell.angle_gamma   90.00
#
_symmetry.space_group_name_H-M   'P 1'
#
loop_
_entity.id
_entity.type
_entity.pdbx_description
1 polymer ?
#
loop_
_entity_poly.entity_id
_entity_poly.type
_entity_poly.pdbx_seq_one_letter_code
_entity_poly.pdbx_strand_id
1 'polypeptide(L)'
;MNTEALDSISLALSSDEALVFFETLARFRDTNSLSVTDQAEEQTLFNLLCLLEQQLVGPFSKDYAGLWAQAKARLSGGANV
;
A
#
# COMPACT_ATOMS: atom_id res chain seq x y z
N MET A 1 -24.51 -25.37 -0.30
CA MET A 1 -23.23 -24.73 -0.65
C MET A 1 -22.78 -24.00 0.59
N ASN A 2 -21.79 -24.55 1.29
CA ASN A 2 -21.26 -23.93 2.50
C ASN A 2 -20.35 -22.80 2.05
N THR A 3 -20.79 -21.57 2.27
CA THR A 3 -19.96 -20.39 2.10
C THR A 3 -18.95 -20.42 3.24
N GLU A 4 -17.77 -21.00 3.00
CA GLU A 4 -16.61 -20.74 3.85
C GLU A 4 -16.39 -19.23 3.75
N ALA A 5 -16.82 -18.51 4.79
CA ALA A 5 -16.47 -17.11 4.94
C ALA A 5 -14.94 -17.06 4.86
N LEU A 6 -14.43 -16.47 3.79
CA LEU A 6 -13.02 -16.13 3.69
C LEU A 6 -12.65 -15.46 5.01
N ASP A 7 -11.79 -16.12 5.79
CA ASP A 7 -11.24 -15.60 7.03
C ASP A 7 -10.48 -14.32 6.66
N SER A 8 -11.20 -13.20 6.74
CA SER A 8 -10.80 -11.93 6.15
C SER A 8 -10.32 -11.05 7.29
N ILE A 9 -9.04 -10.74 7.25
CA ILE A 9 -8.40 -9.88 8.23
C ILE A 9 -8.55 -8.44 7.77
N SER A 10 -9.07 -7.58 8.64
CA SER A 10 -9.13 -6.13 8.40
C SER A 10 -7.82 -5.48 8.86
N LEU A 11 -7.12 -4.83 7.94
CA LEU A 11 -5.94 -4.02 8.24
C LEU A 11 -6.33 -2.54 8.22
N ALA A 12 -6.21 -1.87 9.36
CA ALA A 12 -6.39 -0.43 9.44
C ALA A 12 -5.02 0.25 9.23
N LEU A 13 -4.94 1.11 8.21
CA LEU A 13 -3.78 1.96 7.94
C LEU A 13 -4.16 3.41 8.17
N SER A 14 -3.27 4.19 8.76
CA SER A 14 -3.42 5.65 8.73
C SER A 14 -3.31 6.16 7.29
N SER A 15 -3.83 7.36 7.03
CA SER A 15 -3.73 7.96 5.68
C SER A 15 -2.29 8.09 5.20
N ASP A 16 -1.35 8.40 6.10
CA ASP A 16 0.07 8.52 5.78
C ASP A 16 0.70 7.15 5.46
N GLU A 17 0.38 6.11 6.24
CA GLU A 17 0.84 4.73 5.98
C GLU A 17 0.27 4.19 4.67
N ALA A 18 -1.02 4.41 4.40
CA ALA A 18 -1.67 3.94 3.18
C ALA A 18 -1.02 4.55 1.93
N LEU A 19 -0.69 5.86 1.96
CA LEU A 19 -0.01 6.54 0.86
C LEU A 19 1.40 6.00 0.64
N VAL A 20 2.20 5.86 1.70
CA VAL A 20 3.57 5.36 1.58
C VAL A 20 3.60 3.90 1.15
N PHE A 21 2.69 3.08 1.66
CA PHE A 21 2.60 1.67 1.31
C PHE A 21 2.15 1.48 -0.13
N PHE A 22 1.14 2.23 -0.58
CA PHE A 22 0.69 2.23 -1.97
C PHE A 22 1.84 2.57 -2.94
N GLU A 23 2.59 3.65 -2.70
CA GLU A 23 3.71 4.03 -3.57
C GLU A 23 4.82 2.96 -3.58
N THR A 24 5.06 2.33 -2.43
CA THR A 24 6.06 1.26 -2.30
C THR A 24 5.67 0.05 -3.15
N LEU A 25 4.38 -0.35 -3.11
CA LEU A 25 3.84 -1.44 -3.91
C LEU A 25 3.76 -1.09 -5.41
N ALA A 26 3.38 0.14 -5.75
CA ALA A 26 3.34 0.61 -7.14
C ALA A 26 4.75 0.62 -7.75
N ARG A 27 5.74 1.16 -7.02
CA ARG A 27 7.15 1.10 -7.43
C ARG A 27 7.63 -0.34 -7.57
N PHE A 28 7.22 -1.24 -6.66
CA PHE A 28 7.56 -2.65 -6.78
C PHE A 28 7.04 -3.24 -8.09
N ARG A 29 5.77 -3.05 -8.41
CA ARG A 29 5.15 -3.51 -9.67
C ARG A 29 5.93 -3.02 -10.90
N ASP A 30 6.36 -1.77 -10.89
CA ASP A 30 6.96 -1.15 -12.08
C ASP A 30 8.47 -1.42 -12.20
N THR A 31 9.17 -1.69 -11.10
CA THR A 31 10.64 -1.86 -11.09
C THR A 31 11.11 -3.27 -10.76
N ASN A 32 10.21 -4.17 -10.34
CA ASN A 32 10.48 -5.51 -9.84
C ASN A 32 11.64 -5.56 -8.82
N SER A 33 11.78 -4.50 -8.03
CA SER A 33 12.97 -4.26 -7.19
C SER A 33 12.93 -4.97 -5.83
N LEU A 34 11.80 -5.57 -5.41
CA LEU A 34 11.82 -6.54 -4.31
C LEU A 34 12.17 -7.92 -4.89
N SER A 35 13.03 -8.64 -4.18
CA SER A 35 13.23 -10.06 -4.41
C SER A 35 11.99 -10.81 -3.91
N VAL A 36 11.03 -11.01 -4.81
CA VAL A 36 9.93 -11.95 -4.61
C VAL A 36 10.40 -13.35 -4.95
N THR A 37 10.08 -14.32 -4.09
CA THR A 37 10.58 -15.69 -4.20
C THR A 37 9.63 -16.58 -5.01
N ASP A 38 8.32 -16.27 -4.97
CA ASP A 38 7.29 -17.09 -5.59
C ASP A 38 6.11 -16.26 -6.12
N GLN A 39 5.29 -16.89 -6.97
CA GLN A 39 4.13 -16.28 -7.60
C GLN A 39 3.04 -15.89 -6.59
N ALA A 40 2.98 -16.54 -5.42
CA ALA A 40 1.99 -16.19 -4.40
C ALA A 40 2.36 -14.87 -3.71
N GLU A 41 3.65 -14.59 -3.50
CA GLU A 41 4.13 -13.28 -3.04
C GLU A 41 3.75 -12.16 -4.01
N GLU A 42 4.01 -12.36 -5.31
CA GLU A 42 3.62 -11.40 -6.36
C GLU A 42 2.11 -11.15 -6.37
N GLN A 43 1.31 -12.22 -6.35
CA GLN A 43 -0.15 -12.13 -6.34
C GLN A 43 -0.66 -11.43 -5.08
N THR A 44 -0.06 -11.68 -3.93
CA THR A 44 -0.43 -11.04 -2.66
C THR A 44 -0.16 -9.54 -2.72
N LEU A 45 1.02 -9.13 -3.20
CA LEU A 45 1.39 -7.72 -3.34
C LEU A 45 0.48 -7.01 -4.36
N PHE A 46 0.14 -7.67 -5.47
CA PHE A 46 -0.78 -7.14 -6.47
C PHE A 46 -2.20 -6.96 -5.91
N ASN A 47 -2.70 -7.95 -5.17
CA ASN A 47 -4.02 -7.85 -4.53
C ASN A 47 -4.07 -6.70 -3.52
N LEU A 48 -3.03 -6.53 -2.70
CA LEU A 48 -2.92 -5.42 -1.75
C LEU A 48 -2.85 -4.07 -2.46
N LEU A 49 -2.11 -3.98 -3.57
CA LEU A 49 -2.06 -2.77 -4.39
C LEU A 49 -3.45 -2.40 -4.92
N CYS A 50 -4.19 -3.36 -5.51
CA CYS A 50 -5.54 -3.11 -6.01
C CYS A 50 -6.51 -2.69 -4.90
N LEU A 51 -6.42 -3.27 -3.70
CA LEU A 51 -7.26 -2.86 -2.56
C LEU A 51 -6.95 -1.42 -2.15
N LEU A 52 -5.68 -1.02 -2.13
CA LEU A 52 -5.28 0.36 -1.84
C LEU A 52 -5.72 1.32 -2.93
N GLU A 53 -5.61 0.96 -4.22
CA GLU A 53 -6.10 1.77 -5.35
C GLU A 53 -7.60 2.08 -5.24
N GLN A 54 -8.39 1.14 -4.73
CA GLN A 54 -9.83 1.32 -4.54
C GLN A 54 -10.15 2.27 -3.38
N GLN A 55 -9.33 2.28 -2.33
CA GLN A 55 -9.56 3.08 -1.12
C GLN A 55 -8.93 4.47 -1.20
N LEU A 56 -7.81 4.61 -1.92
CA LEU A 56 -7.07 5.85 -2.03
C LEU A 56 -7.58 6.68 -3.20
N VAL A 57 -8.24 7.80 -2.89
CA VAL A 57 -8.58 8.84 -3.89
C VAL A 57 -7.36 9.73 -4.22
N GLY A 58 -6.36 9.75 -3.32
CA GLY A 58 -5.15 10.58 -3.38
C GLY A 58 -4.23 10.40 -4.60
N PRO A 59 -3.99 9.21 -5.16
CA PRO A 59 -3.12 8.98 -6.33
C PRO A 59 -3.55 9.73 -7.58
N PHE A 60 -4.83 10.09 -7.68
CA PHE A 60 -5.39 10.86 -8.79
C PHE A 60 -5.35 12.38 -8.57
N SER A 61 -4.86 12.85 -7.42
CA SER A 61 -4.69 14.26 -7.13
C SER A 61 -3.38 14.79 -7.71
N LYS A 62 -3.40 15.98 -8.30
CA LYS A 62 -2.21 16.63 -8.87
C LYS A 62 -1.09 16.87 -7.84
N ASP A 63 -1.44 16.95 -6.57
CA ASP A 63 -0.52 17.18 -5.45
C ASP A 63 -0.06 15.88 -4.77
N TYR A 64 -0.34 14.71 -5.36
CA TYR A 64 -0.01 13.41 -4.77
C TYR A 64 1.46 13.28 -4.38
N ALA A 65 2.40 13.73 -5.22
CA ALA A 65 3.83 13.68 -4.90
C ALA A 65 4.19 14.48 -3.64
N GLY A 66 3.52 15.62 -3.42
CA GLY A 66 3.69 16.44 -2.23
C GLY A 66 3.06 15.81 -0.98
N LEU A 67 1.91 15.15 -1.13
CA LEU A 67 1.26 14.40 -0.05
C LEU A 67 2.11 13.19 0.37
N TRP A 68 2.63 12.44 -0.60
CA TRP A 68 3.51 11.30 -0.35
C TRP A 68 4.81 11.71 0.35
N ALA A 69 5.45 12.80 -0.10
CA ALA A 69 6.67 13.31 0.54
C ALA A 69 6.42 13.74 2.00
N GLN A 70 5.28 14.38 2.28
CA GLN A 70 4.88 14.75 3.64
C GLN A 70 4.57 13.53 4.51
N ALA A 71 3.80 12.58 3.99
CA ALA A 71 3.49 11.32 4.67
C ALA A 71 4.78 10.57 5.04
N LYS A 72 5.70 10.45 4.09
CA LYS A 72 7.02 9.85 4.32
C LYS A 72 7.82 10.60 5.38
N ALA A 73 7.85 11.93 5.33
CA ALA A 73 8.54 12.74 6.32
C ALA A 73 7.95 12.57 7.73
N ARG A 74 6.62 12.47 7.86
CA ARG A 74 5.94 12.20 9.14
C ARG A 74 6.30 10.82 9.69
N LEU A 75 6.31 9.80 8.83
CA LEU A 75 6.68 8.43 9.24
C LEU A 75 8.16 8.28 9.57
N SER A 76 9.06 8.98 8.85
CA SER A 76 10.51 8.93 9.12
C SER A 76 10.98 9.88 10.23
N GLY A 77 10.20 10.92 10.53
CA GLY A 77 10.50 11.94 11.54
C GLY A 77 9.71 11.80 12.84
N GLY A 78 8.79 10.84 12.94
CA GLY A 78 7.84 10.67 14.04
C GLY A 78 8.19 9.57 15.05
N ALA A 79 9.44 9.50 15.49
CA ALA A 79 9.78 8.98 16.82
C ALA A 79 10.25 10.17 17.66
N ASN A 80 9.30 10.91 18.23
CA ASN A 80 9.59 11.69 19.43
C ASN A 80 8.44 11.50 20.42
N VAL A 81 8.82 10.80 21.48
CA VAL A 81 8.22 10.59 22.80
C VAL A 81 7.07 11.51 23.22
#